data_AF-A0A2W5VDK7-F1
#
_entry.id   AF-A0A2W5VDK7-F1
#
_cell.length_a   1.000
_cell.length_b   1.000
_cell.length_c   1.000
_cell.angle_alpha   90.00
_cell.angle_beta   90.00
_cell.angle_gamma   90.00
#
_symmetry.space_group_name_H-M   'P 1'
#
loop_
_entity.id
_entity.type
_entity.pdbx_description
1 polymer ?
#
loop_
_entity_poly.entity_id
_entity_poly.type
_entity_poly.pdbx_seq_one_letter_code
_entity_poly.pdbx_strand_id
1 'polypeptide(L)' 'MFERGAPIAALAYIERLEGRCMTLADFPEQGSRRDDIRPGLRLVGFERRTEIAFHVTPSAVIIDRIFHGGRVIEVDG' A
#
# COMPACT_ATOMS: atom_id res chain seq x y z
N MET A 1 -28.53 13.65 11.35
CA MET A 1 -27.51 12.99 12.18
C MET A 1 -26.39 12.58 11.24
N PHE A 2 -25.21 13.19 11.33
CA PHE A 2 -24.07 12.91 10.44
C PHE A 2 -23.05 12.09 11.24
N GLU A 3 -22.61 10.95 10.72
CA GLU A 3 -21.48 10.18 11.23
C GLU A 3 -20.18 10.99 11.01
N ARG A 4 -19.89 11.95 11.90
CA ARG A 4 -18.81 12.94 11.71
C ARG A 4 -17.43 12.51 12.22
N GLY A 5 -17.27 11.29 12.74
CA GLY A 5 -15.98 10.79 13.23
C GLY A 5 -15.21 9.92 12.25
N ALA A 6 -15.91 9.08 11.47
CA ALA A 6 -15.30 8.11 10.57
C ALA A 6 -14.65 8.72 9.30
N PRO A 7 -15.22 9.76 8.64
CA PRO A 7 -14.67 10.25 7.37
C PRO A 7 -13.30 10.92 7.52
N ILE A 8 -13.11 11.76 8.54
CA ILE A 8 -11.86 12.50 8.74
C ILE A 8 -10.71 11.56 9.11
N ALA A 9 -10.96 10.58 9.97
CA ALA A 9 -9.97 9.58 10.34
C ALA A 9 -9.59 8.68 9.14
N ALA A 10 -10.56 8.34 8.28
CA ALA A 10 -10.32 7.59 7.06
C ALA A 10 -9.49 8.38 6.04
N LEU A 11 -9.83 9.65 5.82
CA LEU A 11 -9.07 10.56 4.95
C LEU A 11 -7.61 10.69 5.42
N ALA A 12 -7.40 10.99 6.71
CA ALA A 12 -6.05 11.11 7.25
C ALA A 12 -5.26 9.79 7.14
N TYR A 13 -5.93 8.64 7.19
CA TYR A 13 -5.29 7.35 6.97
C TYR A 13 -4.84 7.17 5.52
N ILE A 14 -5.71 7.51 4.55
CA ILE A 14 -5.42 7.45 3.12
C ILE A 14 -4.22 8.35 2.79
N GLU A 15 -4.20 9.58 3.28
CA GLU A 15 -3.08 10.52 3.04
C GLU A 15 -1.73 9.93 3.50
N ARG A 16 -1.69 9.27 4.66
CA ARG A 16 -0.46 8.62 5.15
C ARG A 16 -0.11 7.37 4.34
N LEU A 17 -1.11 6.63 3.88
CA LEU A 17 -0.91 5.47 3.01
C LEU A 17 -0.35 5.89 1.64
N GLU A 18 -0.87 6.97 1.06
CA GLU A 18 -0.32 7.56 -0.17
C GLU A 18 1.12 8.03 0.04
N GLY A 19 1.38 8.75 1.14
CA GLY A 19 2.74 9.12 1.53
C GLY A 19 3.66 7.90 1.65
N ARG A 20 3.16 6.79 2.21
CA ARG A 20 3.90 5.53 2.28
C ARG A 20 4.20 4.97 0.89
N CYS A 21 3.23 4.95 -0.03
CA CYS A 21 3.43 4.51 -1.41
C CYS A 21 4.49 5.35 -2.13
N MET A 22 4.50 6.67 -1.93
CA MET A 22 5.49 7.56 -2.55
C MET A 22 6.93 7.20 -2.15
N THR A 23 7.17 6.87 -0.88
CA THR A 23 8.51 6.46 -0.42
C THR A 23 9.01 5.16 -1.08
N LEU A 24 8.13 4.36 -1.69
CA LEU A 24 8.54 3.16 -2.42
C LEU A 24 9.27 3.51 -3.70
N ALA A 25 8.93 4.64 -4.35
CA ALA A 25 9.64 5.11 -5.53
C ALA A 25 11.09 5.53 -5.19
N ASP A 26 11.29 6.17 -4.04
CA ASP A 26 12.62 6.60 -3.58
C ASP A 26 13.49 5.42 -3.14
N PHE A 27 12.88 4.41 -2.51
CA PHE A 27 13.57 3.24 -1.99
C PHE A 27 12.91 1.94 -2.45
N PRO A 28 13.05 1.55 -3.73
CA PRO A 28 12.30 0.44 -4.32
C PRO A 28 12.69 -0.95 -3.80
N GLU A 29 13.86 -1.07 -3.16
CA GLU A 29 14.36 -2.34 -2.64
C GLU A 29 13.82 -2.70 -1.25
N GLN A 30 13.04 -1.81 -0.63
CA GLN A 30 12.46 -2.05 0.68
C GLN A 30 11.38 -3.15 0.65
N GLY A 31 11.05 -3.67 1.83
CA GLY A 31 10.09 -4.76 1.97
C GLY A 31 10.69 -6.14 1.66
N SER A 32 9.87 -7.16 1.82
CA SER A 32 10.26 -8.55 1.62
C SER A 32 9.96 -9.00 0.20
N ARG A 33 10.96 -9.56 -0.49
CA ARG A 33 10.74 -10.21 -1.80
C ARG A 33 9.97 -11.52 -1.62
N ARG A 34 8.97 -11.73 -2.45
CA ARG A 34 8.12 -12.93 -2.50
C ARG A 34 8.19 -13.57 -3.87
N ASP A 35 9.43 -13.83 -4.30
CA ASP A 35 9.73 -14.50 -5.57
C ASP A 35 9.16 -15.94 -5.61
N ASP A 36 8.87 -16.53 -4.44
CA ASP A 36 8.16 -17.80 -4.25
C ASP A 36 6.70 -17.76 -4.73
N ILE A 37 6.07 -16.58 -4.73
CA ILE A 37 4.72 -16.37 -5.25
C ILE A 37 4.77 -15.88 -6.70
N ARG A 38 5.54 -14.82 -6.95
CA ARG A 38 5.73 -14.23 -8.28
C ARG A 38 7.09 -13.53 -8.32
N PRO A 39 7.95 -13.81 -9.32
CA PRO A 39 9.22 -13.11 -9.47
C PRO A 39 9.05 -11.58 -9.47
N GLY A 40 9.86 -10.89 -8.68
CA GLY A 40 9.83 -9.43 -8.54
C GLY A 40 8.75 -8.87 -7.62
N LEU A 41 7.85 -9.72 -7.08
CA LEU A 41 6.86 -9.31 -6.10
C LEU A 41 7.53 -8.94 -4.78
N ARG A 42 7.10 -7.81 -4.21
CA ARG A 42 7.53 -7.31 -2.91
C ARG A 42 6.33 -6.99 -2.05
N LEU A 43 6.47 -7.23 -0.75
CA LEU A 43 5.47 -6.89 0.26
C LEU A 43 6.07 -5.93 1.28
N VAL A 44 5.29 -4.94 1.69
CA VAL A 44 5.68 -4.08 2.80
C VAL A 44 4.49 -3.72 3.68
N GLY A 45 4.71 -3.81 4.99
CA GLY A 45 3.71 -3.46 6.00
C GLY A 45 3.62 -1.95 6.21
N PHE A 46 2.40 -1.50 6.54
CA PHE A 46 2.08 -0.13 6.93
C PHE A 46 1.12 -0.15 8.13
N GLU A 47 1.46 0.61 9.17
CA GLU A 47 0.67 0.78 10.41
C GLU A 47 0.09 -0.53 11.00
N ARG A 48 0.83 -1.65 10.86
CA ARG A 48 0.49 -3.01 11.36
C ARG A 48 -0.84 -3.59 10.87
N ARG A 49 -1.56 -2.90 9.98
CA ARG A 49 -2.89 -3.27 9.51
C ARG A 49 -2.97 -3.40 8.00
N THR A 50 -2.05 -2.76 7.28
CA THR A 50 -2.04 -2.73 5.83
C THR A 50 -0.78 -3.39 5.30
N GLU A 51 -0.92 -4.20 4.27
CA GLU A 51 0.17 -4.76 3.51
C GLU A 51 0.06 -4.31 2.06
N ILE A 52 1.15 -3.77 1.53
CA ILE A 52 1.24 -3.21 0.19
C ILE A 52 2.05 -4.19 -0.65
N ALA A 53 1.41 -4.75 -1.68
CA ALA A 53 2.04 -5.59 -2.67
C ALA A 53 2.41 -4.75 -3.90
N PHE A 54 3.66 -4.85 -4.33
CA PHE A 54 4.18 -4.07 -5.44
C PHE A 54 5.29 -4.80 -6.16
N HIS A 55 5.65 -4.32 -7.34
CA HIS A 55 6.86 -4.72 -8.04
C HIS A 55 7.58 -3.51 -8.63
N VAL A 56 8.86 -3.69 -8.93
CA VAL A 56 9.73 -2.64 -9.45
C VAL A 56 10.02 -2.95 -10.91
N THR A 57 9.79 -1.96 -11.77
CA THR A 57 10.18 -1.96 -13.17
C THR A 57 11.39 -1.05 -13.37
N PRO A 58 12.05 -1.05 -14.55
CA PRO A 58 13.18 -0.14 -14.79
C PRO A 58 12.84 1.36 -14.67
N SER A 59 11.57 1.74 -14.79
CA SER A 59 11.13 3.14 -14.81
C SER A 59 10.17 3.53 -13.70
N ALA A 60 9.62 2.57 -12.95
CA ALA A 60 8.55 2.83 -12.00
C ALA A 60 8.41 1.74 -10.94
N VAL A 61 7.83 2.11 -9.80
CA VAL A 61 7.24 1.18 -8.83
C VAL A 61 5.76 1.07 -9.10
N ILE A 62 5.26 -0.15 -9.25
CA ILE A 62 3.86 -0.44 -9.54
C ILE A 62 3.24 -1.12 -8.33
N ILE A 63 2.23 -0.46 -7.75
CA ILE A 63 1.42 -1.05 -6.68
C ILE A 63 0.47 -2.07 -7.31
N ASP A 64 0.65 -3.34 -6.99
CA ASP A 64 -0.22 -4.41 -7.47
C ASP A 64 -1.53 -4.42 -6.69
N ARG A 65 -1.44 -4.40 -5.35
CA ARG A 65 -2.59 -4.50 -4.43
C ARG A 65 -2.28 -3.89 -3.07
N ILE A 66 -3.33 -3.44 -2.37
CA ILE A 66 -3.28 -3.03 -0.97
C ILE A 66 -4.28 -3.89 -0.19
N PHE A 67 -3.78 -4.57 0.85
CA PHE A 67 -4.56 -5.40 1.76
C PHE A 67 -4.68 -4.70 3.11
N HIS A 68 -5.89 -4.48 3.63
CA HIS A 68 -6.14 -3.91 4.95
C HIS A 68 -6.95 -4.87 5.82
N GLY A 69 -6.42 -5.25 6.99
CA GLY A 69 -7.13 -6.12 7.93
C GLY A 69 -7.56 -7.47 7.34
N GLY A 70 -6.84 -7.97 6.33
CA GLY A 70 -7.18 -9.19 5.59
C GLY A 70 -8.20 -9.01 4.45
N ARG A 71 -8.60 -7.79 4.10
CA ARG A 71 -9.48 -7.47 2.97
C ARG A 71 -8.74 -6.65 1.91
N VAL A 72 -9.08 -6.85 0.63
CA VAL A 72 -8.55 -6.02 -0.46
C VAL A 72 -9.23 -4.65 -0.39
N ILE A 73 -8.46 -3.57 -0.48
CA ILE A 73 -8.99 -2.22 -0.68
C ILE A 73 -9.03 -1.96 -2.18
N GLU A 74 -10.23 -1.84 -2.72
CA GLU A 74 -10.44 -1.27 -4.07
C GLU A 74 -10.40 0.25 -3.94
N VAL A 75 -9.52 0.87 -4.71
CA VAL A 75 -9.48 2.32 -4.90
C VAL A 75 -10.23 2.60 -6.19
N ASP A 76 -11.50 3.00 -6.08
CA ASP A 76 -12.22 3.62 -7.19
C ASP A 76 -11.63 5.01 -7.42
N GLY A 77 -11.19 5.25 -8.66
CA GLY A 77 -10.67 6.53 -9.14
C GLY A 77 -11.78 7.46 -9.65
#